data_AF-A0A267FK27-F1
#
_entry.id   AF-A0A267FK27-F1
#
_cell.length_a   1.000
_cell.length_b   1.000
_cell.length_c   1.000
_cell.angle_alpha   90.00
_cell.angle_beta   90.00
_cell.angle_gamma   90.00
#
_symmetry.space_group_name_H-M   'P 1'
#
loop_
_entity.id
_entity.type
_entity.pdbx_description
1 polymer ?
#
loop_
_entity_poly.entity_id
_entity_poly.type
_entity_poly.pdbx_seq_one_letter_code
_entity_poly.pdbx_strand_id
1 'polypeptide(L)'
;MNSLHVAARLNPLAVVARASLLAQRPAAAAVAAVAQRQLLHISSARRDIDQAAKYIGAGAATVGVAGSGAGIGNVFGNLVIGYARNPSLKQQLFSYAILGFALSEAMGLFCLMMAFLILYAF
;
A
#
# COMPACT_ATOMS: atom_id res chain seq x y z
N MET A 1 -30.98 -59.86 -53.26
CA MET A 1 -29.89 -60.88 -53.32
C MET A 1 -28.84 -60.37 -54.30
N ASN A 2 -27.56 -60.19 -54.02
CA ASN A 2 -26.73 -60.36 -52.84
C ASN A 2 -25.43 -59.65 -53.22
N SER A 3 -25.02 -58.60 -52.50
CA SER A 3 -23.61 -58.19 -52.35
C SER A 3 -23.47 -57.08 -51.31
N LEU A 4 -24.09 -57.26 -50.15
CA LEU A 4 -23.78 -56.53 -48.90
C LEU A 4 -22.45 -57.01 -48.26
N HIS A 5 -21.50 -57.53 -49.05
CA HIS A 5 -20.25 -58.13 -48.56
C HIS A 5 -18.96 -57.46 -49.06
N VAL A 6 -19.04 -56.30 -49.72
CA VAL A 6 -17.86 -55.42 -49.88
C VAL A 6 -17.83 -54.42 -48.71
N ALA A 7 -18.01 -54.95 -47.50
CA ALA A 7 -17.69 -54.26 -46.28
C ALA A 7 -16.17 -54.31 -46.09
N ALA A 8 -15.57 -53.12 -45.99
CA ALA A 8 -14.42 -52.90 -45.13
C ALA A 8 -13.15 -53.72 -45.42
N ARG A 9 -12.54 -53.59 -46.62
CA ARG A 9 -11.07 -53.58 -46.67
C ARG A 9 -10.58 -52.23 -46.17
N LEU A 10 -10.72 -52.03 -44.86
CA LEU A 10 -10.10 -50.94 -44.12
C LEU A 10 -8.59 -51.12 -44.30
N ASN A 11 -8.00 -50.27 -45.12
CA ASN A 11 -6.56 -50.24 -45.31
C ASN A 11 -5.94 -49.94 -43.92
N PRO A 12 -5.19 -50.87 -43.31
CA PRO A 12 -4.75 -50.73 -41.91
C PRO A 12 -3.87 -49.48 -41.74
N LEU A 13 -3.20 -49.05 -42.81
CA LEU A 13 -2.40 -47.84 -42.87
C LEU A 13 -3.23 -46.55 -42.73
N ALA A 14 -4.44 -46.50 -43.30
CA ALA A 14 -5.31 -45.32 -43.20
C ALA A 14 -5.99 -45.22 -41.82
N VAL A 15 -6.28 -46.37 -41.21
CA VAL A 15 -6.81 -46.45 -39.84
C VAL A 15 -5.74 -46.03 -38.83
N VAL A 16 -4.50 -46.50 -39.00
CA VAL A 16 -3.37 -46.12 -38.13
C VAL A 16 -3.01 -44.63 -38.29
N ALA A 17 -3.02 -44.09 -39.52
CA ALA A 17 -2.76 -42.66 -39.76
C ALA A 17 -3.85 -41.73 -39.20
N ARG A 18 -5.12 -42.15 -39.25
CA ARG A 18 -6.23 -41.40 -38.61
C ARG A 18 -6.24 -41.58 -37.09
N ALA A 19 -5.86 -42.75 -36.59
CA ALA A 19 -5.72 -43.00 -35.15
C ALA A 19 -4.57 -42.17 -34.54
N SER A 20 -3.46 -41.97 -35.26
CA SER A 20 -2.37 -41.10 -34.81
C SER A 20 -2.74 -39.61 -34.87
N LEU A 21 -3.50 -39.17 -35.88
CA LEU A 21 -4.06 -37.80 -35.94
C LEU A 21 -5.10 -37.51 -34.84
N LEU A 22 -5.91 -38.50 -34.46
CA LEU A 22 -6.86 -38.38 -33.34
C LEU A 22 -6.18 -38.53 -31.97
N ALA A 23 -5.13 -39.35 -31.86
CA ALA A 23 -4.32 -39.49 -30.64
C ALA A 23 -3.43 -38.26 -30.35
N GLN A 24 -3.13 -37.43 -31.35
CA GLN A 24 -2.41 -36.16 -31.18
C GLN A 24 -3.27 -35.01 -30.61
N ARG A 25 -4.58 -35.23 -30.36
CA ARG A 25 -5.51 -34.20 -29.85
C ARG A 25 -5.94 -34.45 -28.39
N PRO A 26 -5.01 -34.40 -27.42
CA PRO A 26 -5.36 -33.66 -26.20
C PRO A 26 -4.21 -32.84 -25.59
N ALA A 27 -3.09 -32.61 -26.29
CA ALA A 27 -2.04 -31.73 -25.76
C ALA A 27 -2.37 -30.24 -25.96
N ALA A 28 -2.89 -29.86 -27.13
CA ALA A 28 -3.21 -28.46 -27.43
C ALA A 28 -4.37 -27.89 -26.59
N ALA A 29 -5.38 -28.71 -26.28
CA ALA A 29 -6.53 -28.30 -25.47
C ALA A 29 -6.19 -28.17 -23.97
N ALA A 30 -5.29 -29.01 -23.46
CA ALA A 30 -4.82 -28.93 -22.07
C ALA A 30 -3.92 -27.70 -21.84
N VAL A 31 -3.11 -27.32 -22.83
CA VAL A 31 -2.28 -26.09 -22.77
C VAL A 31 -3.14 -24.83 -22.83
N ALA A 32 -4.23 -24.83 -23.63
CA ALA A 32 -5.19 -23.73 -23.65
C ALA A 32 -5.92 -23.54 -22.30
N ALA A 33 -6.21 -24.63 -21.58
CA ALA A 33 -6.81 -24.58 -20.24
C ALA A 33 -5.82 -24.07 -19.16
N VAL A 34 -4.52 -24.31 -19.32
CA VAL A 34 -3.46 -23.77 -18.42
C VAL A 34 -3.17 -22.29 -18.69
N ALA A 35 -3.32 -21.82 -19.94
CA ALA A 35 -3.24 -20.39 -20.27
C ALA A 35 -4.41 -19.57 -19.67
N GLN A 36 -5.53 -20.24 -19.39
CA GLN A 36 -6.70 -19.68 -18.72
C GLN A 36 -6.69 -19.90 -17.20
N ARG A 37 -5.55 -20.27 -16.60
CA ARG A 37 -5.35 -20.03 -15.15
C ARG A 37 -5.13 -18.55 -14.97
N GLN A 38 -6.26 -17.86 -14.85
CA GLN A 38 -6.44 -16.64 -14.09
C GLN A 38 -5.18 -15.78 -14.05
N LEU A 39 -5.07 -14.91 -15.05
CA LEU A 39 -4.72 -13.52 -14.83
C LEU A 39 -5.56 -12.97 -13.67
N LEU A 40 -5.18 -13.33 -12.44
CA LEU A 40 -5.63 -12.67 -11.24
C LEU A 40 -5.21 -11.22 -11.44
N HIS A 41 -6.16 -10.37 -11.77
CA HIS A 41 -5.97 -8.93 -11.90
C HIS A 41 -5.58 -8.38 -10.51
N ILE A 42 -4.29 -8.42 -10.19
CA ILE A 42 -3.69 -7.79 -9.00
C ILE A 42 -3.17 -6.38 -9.33
N SER A 43 -3.62 -5.76 -10.43
CA SER A 43 -3.21 -4.41 -10.81
C SER A 43 -3.93 -3.31 -10.02
N SER A 44 -5.13 -3.57 -9.49
CA SER A 44 -5.83 -2.64 -8.58
C SER A 44 -5.42 -2.81 -7.12
N ALA A 45 -5.34 -4.06 -6.62
CA ALA A 45 -5.08 -4.31 -5.20
C ALA A 45 -3.73 -3.76 -4.71
N ARG A 46 -2.68 -3.72 -5.53
CA ARG A 46 -1.41 -3.06 -5.14
C ARG A 46 -1.60 -1.55 -4.90
N ARG A 47 -2.30 -0.86 -5.80
CA ARG A 47 -2.56 0.59 -5.63
C ARG A 47 -3.41 0.86 -4.39
N ASP A 48 -4.41 0.03 -4.12
CA ASP A 48 -5.28 0.20 -2.95
C ASP A 48 -4.51 -0.01 -1.64
N ILE A 49 -3.58 -0.99 -1.60
CA ILE A 49 -2.71 -1.24 -0.46
C ILE A 49 -1.71 -0.10 -0.27
N ASP A 50 -1.10 0.42 -1.35
CA ASP A 50 -0.18 1.56 -1.27
C ASP A 50 -0.88 2.81 -0.73
N GLN A 51 -2.12 3.08 -1.18
CA GLN A 51 -2.93 4.18 -0.67
C GLN A 51 -3.34 3.97 0.80
N ALA A 52 -3.75 2.76 1.18
CA ALA A 52 -4.05 2.44 2.58
C ALA A 52 -2.80 2.62 3.47
N ALA A 53 -1.63 2.19 3.00
CA ALA A 53 -0.37 2.35 3.71
C ALA A 53 0.01 3.83 3.88
N LYS A 54 -0.24 4.70 2.88
CA LYS A 54 -0.07 6.16 3.02
C LYS A 54 -0.95 6.75 4.08
N TYR A 55 -2.24 6.42 4.11
CA TYR A 55 -3.16 6.97 5.13
C TYR A 55 -2.77 6.53 6.54
N ILE A 56 -2.37 5.25 6.70
CA ILE A 56 -1.90 4.74 7.99
C ILE A 56 -0.57 5.41 8.40
N GLY A 57 0.39 5.49 7.47
CA GLY A 57 1.68 6.12 7.72
C GLY A 57 1.58 7.60 8.04
N ALA A 58 0.74 8.34 7.31
CA ALA A 58 0.44 9.74 7.59
C ALA A 58 -0.22 9.92 8.96
N GLY A 59 -1.22 9.10 9.30
CA GLY A 59 -1.85 9.12 10.61
C GLY A 59 -0.85 8.85 11.73
N ALA A 60 0.00 7.83 11.58
CA ALA A 60 1.05 7.52 12.54
C ALA A 60 2.07 8.66 12.68
N ALA A 61 2.43 9.34 11.58
CA ALA A 61 3.33 10.47 11.61
C ALA A 61 2.78 11.63 12.46
N THR A 62 1.46 11.91 12.42
CA THR A 62 0.85 13.02 13.20
C THR A 62 0.90 12.85 14.72
N VAL A 63 1.15 11.65 15.24
CA VAL A 63 1.25 11.41 16.70
C VAL A 63 2.36 12.25 17.33
N GLY A 64 3.40 12.61 16.55
CA GLY A 64 4.48 13.48 17.01
C GLY A 64 4.02 14.88 17.45
N VAL A 65 2.87 15.38 16.95
CA VAL A 65 2.31 16.68 17.36
C VAL A 65 1.92 16.69 18.84
N ALA A 66 1.57 15.54 19.42
CA ALA A 66 1.30 15.44 20.84
C ALA A 66 2.52 15.85 21.70
N GLY A 67 3.74 15.56 21.22
CA GLY A 67 4.98 16.00 21.87
C GLY A 67 5.16 17.51 21.87
N SER A 68 4.77 18.17 20.77
CA SER A 68 4.76 19.64 20.68
C SER A 68 3.74 20.23 21.67
N GLY A 69 2.51 19.71 21.71
CA GLY A 69 1.50 20.15 22.68
C GLY A 69 1.94 20.00 24.14
N ALA A 70 2.59 18.87 24.49
CA ALA A 70 3.16 18.66 25.81
C ALA A 70 4.31 19.65 26.11
N GLY A 71 5.17 19.93 25.12
CA GLY A 71 6.26 20.90 25.23
C GLY A 71 5.75 22.31 25.51
N ILE A 72 4.75 22.77 24.75
CA ILE A 72 4.09 24.07 24.94
C ILE A 72 3.48 24.18 26.34
N GLY A 73 2.76 23.14 26.78
CA GLY A 73 2.18 23.10 28.12
C GLY A 73 3.23 23.23 29.23
N ASN A 74 4.38 22.57 29.07
CA ASN A 74 5.47 22.66 30.04
C ASN A 74 6.17 24.03 30.00
N VAL A 75 6.38 24.62 28.82
CA VAL A 75 6.98 25.96 28.67
C VAL A 75 6.11 27.02 29.36
N PHE A 76 4.81 27.06 29.05
CA PHE A 76 3.90 28.03 29.66
C PHE A 76 3.61 27.73 31.14
N GLY A 77 3.54 26.46 31.54
CA GLY A 77 3.40 26.07 32.95
C GLY A 77 4.55 26.59 33.81
N ASN A 78 5.79 26.39 33.34
CA ASN A 78 6.98 26.89 34.05
C ASN A 78 7.11 28.42 33.98
N LEU A 79 6.62 29.06 32.91
CA LEU A 79 6.56 30.52 32.82
C LEU A 79 5.70 31.12 33.94
N VAL A 80 4.49 30.59 34.16
CA VAL A 80 3.56 31.08 35.20
C VAL A 80 4.17 30.91 36.59
N ILE A 81 4.78 29.74 36.87
CA ILE A 81 5.46 29.48 38.13
C ILE A 81 6.65 30.44 38.31
N GLY A 82 7.43 30.66 37.25
CA GLY A 82 8.56 31.59 37.26
C GLY A 82 8.15 33.04 37.50
N TYR A 83 7.04 33.47 36.88
CA TYR A 83 6.43 34.78 37.09
C TYR A 83 5.93 34.98 38.51
N ALA A 84 5.28 33.97 39.08
CA ALA A 84 4.77 34.02 40.45
C ALA A 84 5.91 34.16 41.48
N ARG A 85 7.09 33.61 41.18
CA ARG A 85 8.26 33.69 42.06
C ARG A 85 8.99 35.03 41.97
N ASN A 86 9.22 35.55 40.76
CA ASN A 86 9.99 36.77 40.55
C ASN A 86 9.40 37.63 39.41
N PRO A 87 8.40 38.49 39.71
CA PRO A 87 7.71 39.27 38.69
C PRO A 87 8.58 40.36 38.04
N SER A 88 9.71 40.73 38.64
CA SER A 88 10.67 41.70 38.08
C SER A 88 11.34 41.21 36.78
N LEU A 89 11.49 39.89 36.61
CA LEU A 89 12.13 39.28 35.44
C LEU A 89 11.16 38.94 34.31
N LYS A 90 9.91 39.46 34.37
CA LYS A 90 8.82 39.06 33.47
C LYS A 90 9.18 39.14 31.98
N GLN A 91 9.84 40.21 31.55
CA GLN A 91 10.11 40.47 30.14
C GLN A 91 11.11 39.46 29.57
N GLN A 92 12.15 39.14 30.34
CA GLN A 92 13.18 38.19 29.92
C GLN A 92 12.64 36.76 29.94
N LEU A 93 11.89 36.37 30.99
CA LEU A 93 11.22 35.07 31.02
C LEU A 93 10.20 34.91 29.89
N PHE A 94 9.47 35.99 29.53
CA PHE A 94 8.56 35.95 28.38
C PHE A 94 9.31 35.67 27.09
N SER A 95 10.40 36.39 26.83
CA SER A 95 11.21 36.18 25.62
C SER A 95 11.74 34.76 25.53
N TYR A 96 12.19 34.16 26.64
CA TYR A 96 12.61 32.75 26.64
C TYR A 96 11.45 31.77 26.47
N ALA A 97 10.29 32.06 27.04
CA ALA A 97 9.11 31.22 26.84
C ALA A 97 8.61 31.26 25.39
N ILE A 98 8.60 32.43 24.74
CA ILE A 98 8.23 32.54 23.32
C ILE A 98 9.27 31.84 22.43
N LEU A 99 10.56 31.92 22.76
CA LEU A 99 11.59 31.15 22.07
C LEU A 99 11.35 29.64 22.22
N GLY A 100 11.07 29.16 23.44
CA GLY A 100 10.75 27.75 23.69
C GLY A 100 9.47 27.29 23.00
N PHE A 101 8.43 28.13 22.99
CA PHE A 101 7.19 27.91 22.25
C PHE A 101 7.46 27.77 20.74
N ALA A 102 8.21 28.71 20.15
CA ALA A 102 8.53 28.69 18.73
C ALA A 102 9.32 27.44 18.32
N LEU A 103 10.27 26.99 19.15
CA LEU A 103 11.01 25.76 18.91
C LEU A 103 10.11 24.51 19.03
N SER A 104 9.20 24.50 20.01
CA SER A 104 8.25 23.40 20.20
C SER A 104 7.26 23.32 19.03
N GLU A 105 6.76 24.45 18.55
CA GLU A 105 5.91 24.57 17.36
C GLU A 105 6.65 24.16 16.09
N ALA A 106 7.91 24.60 15.91
CA ALA A 106 8.71 24.21 14.75
C ALA A 106 8.84 22.67 14.64
N MET A 107 9.03 21.97 15.75
CA MET A 107 9.07 20.51 15.77
C MET A 107 7.70 19.87 15.50
N GLY A 108 6.60 20.48 15.99
CA GLY A 108 5.23 20.03 15.69
C GLY A 108 4.87 20.20 14.21
N LEU A 109 5.19 21.37 13.64
CA LEU A 109 5.01 21.65 12.22
C LEU A 109 5.91 20.79 11.34
N PHE A 110 7.12 20.47 11.78
CA PHE A 110 8.00 19.53 11.09
C PHE A 110 7.36 18.13 10.99
N CYS A 111 6.75 17.67 12.08
CA CYS A 111 5.99 16.42 12.10
C CYS A 111 4.78 16.46 11.15
N LEU A 112 4.00 17.55 11.16
CA LEU A 112 2.89 17.74 10.21
C LEU A 112 3.35 17.82 8.75
N MET A 113 4.47 18.49 8.48
CA MET A 113 5.06 18.55 7.16
C MET A 113 5.36 17.15 6.63
N MET A 114 5.93 16.27 7.46
CA MET A 114 6.17 14.87 7.07
C MET A 114 4.87 14.10 6.84
N ALA A 115 3.84 14.31 7.67
CA ALA A 115 2.53 13.71 7.45
C ALA A 115 1.91 14.15 6.10
N PHE A 116 2.02 15.43 5.74
CA PHE A 116 1.53 15.94 4.46
C PHE A 116 2.36 15.47 3.27
N LEU A 117 3.67 15.31 3.42
CA LEU A 117 4.51 14.70 2.37
C LEU A 117 4.06 13.26 2.09
N ILE A 118 3.73 12.49 3.12
CA ILE A 118 3.24 11.10 2.97
C ILE A 118 1.84 11.07 2.32
N LEU A 119 0.97 12.05 2.60
CA LEU A 119 -0.38 12.11 2.01
C LEU A 119 -0.40 12.58 0.55
N TYR A 120 0.43 13.56 0.20
CA TYR A 120 0.26 14.30 -1.06
C TYR A 120 1.46 14.24 -2.00
N ALA A 121 2.66 13.96 -1.51
CA ALA A 121 3.86 13.93 -2.35
C ALA A 121 4.29 12.52 -2.73
N PHE A 122 4.16 11.56 -1.82
CA PHE A 122 4.46 10.15 -2.06
C PHE A 122 3.20 9.36 -2.38
#